data_AF-A0A8C1MZK8-F1
#
_entry.id   AF-A0A8C1MZK8-F1
#
_cell.length_a   1.000
_cell.length_b   1.000
_cell.length_c   1.000
_cell.angle_alpha   90.00
_cell.angle_beta   90.00
_cell.angle_gamma   90.00
#
_symmetry.space_group_name_H-M   'P 1'
#
loop_
_entity.id
_entity.type
_entity.pdbx_description
1 polymer ?
#
loop_
_entity_poly.entity_id
_entity_poly.type
_entity_poly.pdbx_seq_one_letter_code
_entity_poly.pdbx_strand_id
1 'polypeptide(L)'
;MSVIAAVLLFLMIMNRVLVSEQCCVFCDCQNRKASFLVAVTPLSFLIFERVAHFSSVRALDSEVLEQADYLYSCGETQKLHQLLVRHKDSDDAEFLWRLARASRDLTSLSSISADEKKRLTYEALDYAKKALEKDEASFAAHKWFAICLSDVGDYEGIKVKLGNSYIIRNHLERAIELNPKDATSIHILGYWCFAFAELAWYQRKVAAVIFASPPTATYEEALAFFLKAEEVDPNFYSKNLLMLGKTYMMLSDVQRATLWLTKARDYPAVTEEDKQVHKEALELLKKLNR
;
A
#
# COMPACT_ATOMS: atom_id res chain seq x y z
N MET A 1 -17.71 29.18 -17.60
CA MET A 1 -16.27 28.87 -17.40
C MET A 1 -16.02 28.80 -15.91
N SER A 2 -15.55 27.67 -15.39
CA SER A 2 -15.35 27.46 -13.95
C SER A 2 -14.32 28.45 -13.39
N VAL A 3 -14.50 28.92 -12.16
CA VAL A 3 -13.55 29.78 -11.42
C VAL A 3 -12.14 29.14 -11.41
N ILE A 4 -12.06 27.81 -11.44
CA ILE A 4 -10.80 27.06 -11.53
C ILE A 4 -10.09 27.30 -12.88
N ALA A 5 -10.84 27.39 -13.99
CA ALA A 5 -10.26 27.68 -15.30
C ALA A 5 -9.73 29.12 -15.39
N ALA A 6 -10.37 30.08 -14.71
CA ALA A 6 -9.88 31.45 -14.62
C ALA A 6 -8.62 31.56 -13.75
N VAL A 7 -8.54 30.80 -12.66
CA VAL A 7 -7.36 30.77 -11.77
C VAL A 7 -6.17 30.08 -12.44
N LEU A 8 -6.39 28.97 -13.16
CA LEU A 8 -5.33 28.31 -13.94
C LEU A 8 -4.83 29.18 -15.09
N LEU A 9 -5.72 29.90 -15.78
CA LEU A 9 -5.33 30.84 -16.83
C LEU A 9 -4.51 32.01 -16.26
N PHE A 10 -4.89 32.52 -15.08
CA PHE A 10 -4.15 33.58 -14.39
C PHE A 10 -2.77 33.11 -13.90
N LEU A 11 -2.67 31.89 -13.37
CA LEU A 11 -1.39 31.28 -12.99
C LEU A 11 -0.50 30.99 -14.21
N MET A 12 -1.06 30.55 -15.34
CA MET A 12 -0.31 30.37 -16.60
C MET A 12 0.21 31.70 -17.16
N ILE A 13 -0.59 32.77 -17.08
CA ILE A 13 -0.17 34.11 -17.49
C ILE A 13 0.95 34.63 -16.59
N MET A 14 0.83 34.44 -15.27
CA MET A 14 1.86 34.87 -14.31
C MET A 14 3.16 34.09 -14.45
N ASN A 15 3.10 32.79 -14.73
CA ASN A 15 4.29 31.96 -14.96
C ASN A 15 4.98 32.35 -16.29
N ARG A 16 4.23 32.75 -17.33
CA ARG A 16 4.82 33.31 -18.56
C ARG A 16 5.47 34.68 -18.36
N VAL A 17 4.92 35.52 -17.49
CA VAL A 17 5.50 36.83 -17.16
C VAL A 17 6.83 36.65 -16.41
N LEU A 18 6.88 35.77 -15.41
CA LEU A 18 8.11 35.46 -14.66
C LEU A 18 9.21 34.83 -15.51
N VAL A 19 8.87 33.96 -16.46
CA VAL A 19 9.85 33.38 -17.41
C VAL A 19 10.33 34.43 -18.43
N SER A 20 9.50 35.42 -18.78
CA SER A 20 9.92 36.50 -19.70
C SER A 20 10.86 37.53 -19.05
N GLU A 21 10.78 37.72 -17.73
CA GLU A 21 11.64 38.68 -17.01
C GLU A 21 13.06 38.17 -16.76
N GLN A 22 13.32 36.85 -16.91
CA GLN A 22 14.67 36.29 -16.82
C GLN A 22 15.44 36.24 -18.16
N CYS A 23 14.79 36.53 -19.29
CA CYS A 23 15.40 36.40 -20.62
C CYS A 23 15.78 37.73 -21.32
N CYS A 24 15.58 38.89 -20.68
CA CYS A 24 15.92 40.19 -21.28
C CYS A 24 16.86 41.02 -20.38
N VAL A 25 18.02 40.47 -20.06
CA VAL A 25 19.22 41.28 -19.77
C VAL A 25 19.91 41.49 -21.13
N PHE A 26 20.13 42.75 -21.53
CA PHE A 26 20.63 43.23 -22.84
C PHE A 26 19.61 43.43 -23.99
N CYS A 27 18.89 44.54 -23.98
CA CYS A 27 18.98 45.53 -25.07
C CYS A 27 18.15 46.78 -24.74
N ASP A 28 18.80 47.92 -24.96
CA ASP A 28 18.30 49.27 -24.75
C ASP A 28 17.41 49.69 -25.94
N CYS A 29 16.13 50.00 -25.71
CA CYS A 29 15.35 50.87 -26.60
C CYS A 29 14.05 51.36 -25.96
N GLN A 30 13.95 52.69 -25.85
CA GLN A 30 12.78 53.48 -25.43
C GLN A 30 11.49 53.09 -26.17
N ASN A 31 10.38 52.87 -25.47
CA ASN A 31 9.22 53.79 -25.45
C ASN A 31 8.02 53.26 -24.61
N ARG A 32 7.37 54.18 -23.88
CA ARG A 32 6.07 54.10 -23.17
C ARG A 32 5.88 52.98 -22.13
N LYS A 33 6.21 53.30 -20.87
CA LYS A 33 5.67 52.59 -19.71
C LYS A 33 4.26 53.08 -19.42
N ALA A 34 3.24 52.30 -19.80
CA ALA A 34 1.95 52.37 -19.13
C ALA A 34 2.11 51.65 -17.79
N SER A 35 2.31 52.41 -16.72
CA SER A 35 2.30 51.87 -15.36
C SER A 35 0.87 51.46 -14.99
N PHE A 36 0.50 50.22 -15.28
CA PHE A 36 -0.67 49.60 -14.68
C PHE A 36 -0.34 49.29 -13.22
N LEU A 37 -0.66 50.23 -12.32
CA LEU A 37 -0.75 49.95 -10.89
C LEU A 37 -1.93 48.99 -10.68
N VAL A 38 -1.66 47.68 -10.70
CA VAL A 38 -2.63 46.69 -10.27
C VAL A 38 -2.81 46.89 -8.77
N ALA A 39 -3.90 47.55 -8.38
CA ALA A 39 -4.27 47.70 -6.99
C ALA A 39 -4.56 46.31 -6.41
N VAL A 40 -3.60 45.75 -5.67
CA VAL A 40 -3.79 44.50 -4.93
C VAL A 40 -4.80 44.81 -3.83
N THR A 41 -6.06 44.46 -4.08
CA THR A 41 -7.09 44.56 -3.04
C THR A 41 -6.67 43.74 -1.82
N PRO A 42 -7.02 44.16 -0.59
CA PRO A 42 -6.72 43.40 0.62
C PRO A 42 -7.17 41.94 0.54
N LEU A 43 -8.29 41.68 -0.15
CA LEU A 43 -8.80 40.33 -0.40
C LEU A 43 -7.87 39.50 -1.31
N SER A 44 -7.34 40.08 -2.39
CA SER A 44 -6.38 39.39 -3.26
C SER A 44 -5.04 39.12 -2.56
N PHE A 45 -4.60 39.99 -1.65
CA PHE A 45 -3.41 39.76 -0.84
C PHE A 45 -3.60 38.60 0.16
N LEU A 46 -4.74 38.55 0.86
CA LEU A 46 -5.08 37.45 1.77
C LEU A 46 -5.23 36.10 1.05
N ILE A 47 -5.79 36.10 -0.16
CA ILE A 47 -5.85 34.89 -1.00
C ILE A 47 -4.44 34.44 -1.38
N PHE A 48 -3.56 35.36 -1.78
CA PHE A 48 -2.18 35.05 -2.11
C PHE A 48 -1.41 34.48 -0.91
N GLU A 49 -1.50 35.09 0.28
CA GLU A 49 -0.88 34.56 1.51
C GLU A 49 -1.38 33.16 1.85
N ARG A 50 -2.69 32.92 1.72
CA ARG A 50 -3.29 31.61 1.99
C ARG A 50 -2.82 30.56 1.00
N VAL A 51 -2.71 30.91 -0.29
CA VAL A 51 -2.19 30.02 -1.33
C VAL A 51 -0.70 29.75 -1.10
N ALA A 52 0.10 30.77 -0.80
CA ALA A 52 1.53 30.62 -0.53
C ALA A 52 1.80 29.77 0.72
N HIS A 53 1.06 29.99 1.81
CA HIS A 53 1.13 29.17 3.01
C HIS A 53 0.74 27.72 2.72
N PHE A 54 -0.35 27.50 1.98
CA PHE A 54 -0.78 26.16 1.59
C PHE A 54 0.23 25.43 0.71
N SER A 55 0.84 26.12 -0.25
CA SER A 55 1.93 25.59 -1.07
C SER A 55 3.17 25.25 -0.22
N SER A 56 3.52 26.09 0.75
CA SER A 56 4.63 25.85 1.67
C SER A 56 4.37 24.62 2.58
N VAL A 57 3.15 24.47 3.10
CA VAL A 57 2.76 23.30 3.92
C VAL A 57 2.83 22.03 3.08
N ARG A 58 2.28 22.04 1.86
CA ARG A 58 2.36 20.89 0.94
C ARG A 58 3.79 20.49 0.58
N ALA A 59 4.69 21.47 0.43
CA ALA A 59 6.09 21.20 0.16
C ALA A 59 6.77 20.50 1.36
N LEU A 60 6.48 20.96 2.59
CA LEU A 60 6.97 20.32 3.81
C LEU A 60 6.40 18.90 3.96
N ASP A 61 5.11 18.71 3.70
CA ASP A 61 4.47 17.40 3.76
C ASP A 61 5.12 16.41 2.78
N SER A 62 5.43 16.86 1.56
CA SER A 62 6.15 16.06 0.57
C SER A 62 7.54 15.63 1.07
N GLU A 63 8.30 16.54 1.68
CA GLU A 63 9.63 16.23 2.23
C GLU A 63 9.55 15.17 3.34
N VAL A 64 8.54 15.26 4.22
CA VAL A 64 8.35 14.26 5.28
C VAL A 64 7.97 12.89 4.69
N LEU A 65 7.12 12.85 3.66
CA LEU A 65 6.76 11.60 3.00
C LEU A 65 7.95 10.97 2.27
N GLU A 66 8.79 11.76 1.61
CA GLU A 66 10.04 11.30 1.00
C GLU A 66 10.99 10.72 2.06
N GLN A 67 11.14 11.40 3.20
CA GLN A 67 11.92 10.89 4.32
C GLN A 67 11.34 9.58 4.89
N ALA A 68 10.02 9.47 4.98
CA ALA A 68 9.35 8.26 5.43
C ALA A 68 9.60 7.08 4.47
N ASP A 69 9.50 7.31 3.16
CA ASP A 69 9.77 6.29 2.16
C ASP A 69 11.25 5.89 2.12
N TYR A 70 12.17 6.84 2.35
CA TYR A 70 13.59 6.53 2.55
C TYR A 70 13.82 5.64 3.79
N LEU A 71 13.28 6.00 4.95
CA LEU A 71 13.40 5.20 6.18
C LEU A 71 12.81 3.81 6.01
N TYR A 72 11.69 3.69 5.30
CA TYR A 72 11.09 2.39 4.95
C TYR A 72 12.04 1.55 4.09
N SER A 73 12.64 2.14 3.05
CA SER A 73 13.59 1.45 2.17
C SER A 73 14.85 0.97 2.91
N CYS A 74 15.26 1.68 3.96
CA CYS A 74 16.39 1.31 4.82
C CYS A 74 16.03 0.28 5.91
N GLY A 75 14.77 -0.11 6.07
CA GLY A 75 14.32 -0.99 7.14
C GLY A 75 14.37 -0.35 8.54
N GLU A 76 14.39 0.98 8.63
CA GLU A 76 14.50 1.74 9.88
C GLU A 76 13.11 1.93 10.54
N THR A 77 12.44 0.82 10.84
CA THR A 77 11.02 0.76 11.25
C THR A 77 10.68 1.64 12.45
N GLN A 78 11.52 1.67 13.49
CA GLN A 78 11.28 2.48 14.67
C GLN A 78 11.36 3.98 14.36
N LYS A 79 12.36 4.42 13.59
CA LYS A 79 12.52 5.82 13.20
C LYS A 79 11.37 6.26 12.28
N LEU A 80 10.98 5.38 11.35
CA LEU A 80 9.84 5.60 10.47
C LEU A 80 8.55 5.85 11.27
N HIS A 81 8.24 4.97 12.23
CA HIS A 81 7.06 5.14 13.07
C HIS A 81 7.12 6.42 13.91
N GLN A 82 8.29 6.74 14.50
CA GLN A 82 8.48 7.98 15.28
C GLN A 82 8.31 9.26 14.45
N LEU A 83 8.63 9.21 13.16
CA LEU A 83 8.38 10.31 12.22
C LEU A 83 6.87 10.43 11.95
N LEU A 84 6.24 9.35 11.50
CA LEU A 84 4.85 9.35 11.02
C LEU A 84 3.81 9.54 12.15
N VAL A 85 4.09 9.09 13.38
CA VAL A 85 3.13 9.24 14.49
C VAL A 85 2.87 10.71 14.85
N ARG A 86 3.77 11.62 14.47
CA ARG A 86 3.57 13.08 14.61
C ARG A 86 2.46 13.61 13.70
N HIS A 87 2.12 12.85 12.67
CA HIS A 87 1.09 13.16 11.66
C HIS A 87 -0.13 12.21 11.78
N LYS A 88 -0.33 11.56 12.93
CA LYS A 88 -1.41 10.58 13.16
C LYS A 88 -2.85 11.14 13.00
N ASP A 89 -2.98 12.46 13.08
CA ASP A 89 -4.24 13.20 12.94
C ASP A 89 -4.27 14.01 11.62
N SER A 90 -3.40 13.66 10.66
CA SER A 90 -3.39 14.28 9.32
C SER A 90 -4.70 14.03 8.56
N ASP A 91 -5.10 15.00 7.75
CA ASP A 91 -6.20 14.86 6.80
C ASP A 91 -5.76 14.24 5.46
N ASP A 92 -4.46 13.97 5.30
CA ASP A 92 -3.89 13.35 4.11
C ASP A 92 -3.73 11.83 4.30
N ALA A 93 -4.39 11.06 3.43
CA ALA A 93 -4.34 9.61 3.41
C ALA A 93 -2.90 9.07 3.30
N GLU A 94 -2.00 9.79 2.63
CA GLU A 94 -0.62 9.37 2.39
C GLU A 94 0.20 9.19 3.66
N PHE A 95 -0.06 10.01 4.69
CA PHE A 95 0.53 9.83 6.01
C PHE A 95 -0.09 8.66 6.76
N LEU A 96 -1.43 8.56 6.70
CA LEU A 96 -2.20 7.62 7.52
C LEU A 96 -1.96 6.16 7.12
N TRP A 97 -1.96 5.83 5.82
CA TRP A 97 -1.69 4.46 5.41
C TRP A 97 -0.23 4.06 5.64
N ARG A 98 0.72 5.02 5.51
CA ARG A 98 2.13 4.78 5.85
C ARG A 98 2.33 4.55 7.34
N LEU A 99 1.59 5.29 8.17
CA LEU A 99 1.59 5.08 9.62
C LEU A 99 1.01 3.70 9.97
N ALA A 100 -0.09 3.31 9.35
CA ALA A 100 -0.66 1.96 9.51
C ALA A 100 0.37 0.86 9.20
N ARG A 101 1.06 0.98 8.05
CA ARG A 101 2.18 0.10 7.67
C ARG A 101 3.27 0.07 8.74
N ALA A 102 3.76 1.23 9.15
CA ALA A 102 4.84 1.33 10.13
C ALA A 102 4.46 0.73 11.49
N SER A 103 3.23 0.99 11.97
CA SER A 103 2.71 0.41 13.22
C SER A 103 2.60 -1.12 13.12
N ARG A 104 2.14 -1.64 11.97
CA ARG A 104 2.09 -3.09 11.70
C ARG A 104 3.48 -3.70 11.66
N ASP A 105 4.45 -3.07 11.00
CA ASP A 105 5.81 -3.59 10.88
C ASP A 105 6.55 -3.60 12.23
N LEU A 106 6.25 -2.66 13.13
CA LEU A 106 6.75 -2.71 14.51
C LEU A 106 6.37 -4.02 15.22
N THR A 107 5.19 -4.58 14.95
CA THR A 107 4.75 -5.84 15.59
C THR A 107 5.64 -7.04 15.22
N SER A 108 6.37 -6.95 14.12
CA SER A 108 7.30 -8.00 13.65
C SER A 108 8.63 -7.98 14.41
N LEU A 109 8.92 -6.92 15.16
CA LEU A 109 10.13 -6.82 15.96
C LEU A 109 10.07 -7.73 17.19
N SER A 110 11.19 -8.39 17.48
CA SER A 110 11.33 -9.31 18.62
C SER A 110 11.31 -8.59 19.98
N SER A 111 11.61 -7.29 20.00
CA SER A 111 11.63 -6.46 21.21
C SER A 111 10.25 -6.04 21.71
N ILE A 112 9.20 -6.22 20.91
CA ILE A 112 7.84 -5.80 21.25
C ILE A 112 7.11 -6.92 22.01
N SER A 113 6.53 -6.58 23.17
CA SER A 113 5.78 -7.52 24.01
C SER A 113 4.46 -7.94 23.36
N ALA A 114 3.88 -9.07 23.78
CA ALA A 114 2.63 -9.57 23.21
C ALA A 114 1.45 -8.58 23.35
N ASP A 115 1.33 -7.93 24.51
CA ASP A 115 0.29 -6.92 24.76
C ASP A 115 0.47 -5.68 23.86
N GLU A 116 1.72 -5.26 23.67
CA GLU A 116 2.04 -4.13 22.81
C GLU A 116 1.82 -4.45 21.32
N LYS A 117 2.13 -5.68 20.89
CA LYS A 117 1.79 -6.15 19.53
C LYS A 117 0.30 -6.05 19.30
N LYS A 118 -0.51 -6.54 20.25
CA LYS A 118 -1.97 -6.43 20.15
C LYS A 118 -2.42 -4.98 20.03
N ARG A 119 -1.92 -4.07 20.89
CA ARG A 119 -2.24 -2.64 20.84
C ARG A 119 -1.91 -2.03 19.47
N LEU A 120 -0.68 -2.24 18.99
CA LEU A 120 -0.19 -1.72 17.71
C LEU A 120 -1.00 -2.27 16.52
N THR A 121 -1.43 -3.52 16.55
CA THR A 121 -2.26 -4.11 15.49
C THR A 121 -3.62 -3.41 15.38
N TYR A 122 -4.28 -3.11 16.50
CA TYR A 122 -5.53 -2.35 16.48
C TYR A 122 -5.31 -0.88 16.06
N GLU A 123 -4.24 -0.24 16.53
CA GLU A 123 -3.89 1.13 16.09
C GLU A 123 -3.62 1.19 14.59
N ALA A 124 -2.90 0.22 14.04
CA ALA A 124 -2.65 0.13 12.59
C ALA A 124 -3.96 0.05 11.79
N LEU A 125 -4.93 -0.75 12.26
CA LEU A 125 -6.25 -0.80 11.63
C LEU A 125 -7.00 0.53 11.71
N ASP A 126 -6.93 1.23 12.85
CA ASP A 126 -7.59 2.53 13.01
C ASP A 126 -6.97 3.59 12.08
N TYR A 127 -5.64 3.60 11.92
CA TYR A 127 -4.99 4.48 10.94
C TYR A 127 -5.36 4.13 9.50
N ALA A 128 -5.44 2.84 9.15
CA ALA A 128 -5.83 2.40 7.82
C ALA A 128 -7.30 2.76 7.50
N LYS A 129 -8.20 2.64 8.48
CA LYS A 129 -9.60 3.12 8.36
C LYS A 129 -9.65 4.62 8.08
N LYS A 130 -8.93 5.42 8.86
CA LYS A 130 -8.86 6.87 8.64
C LYS A 130 -8.30 7.18 7.26
N ALA A 131 -7.24 6.49 6.80
CA ALA A 131 -6.68 6.69 5.46
C ALA A 131 -7.73 6.47 4.37
N LEU A 132 -8.52 5.40 4.50
CA LEU A 132 -9.59 5.08 3.57
C LEU A 132 -10.73 6.12 3.60
N GLU A 133 -11.12 6.60 4.78
CA GLU A 133 -12.10 7.68 4.93
C GLU A 133 -11.65 8.99 4.27
N LYS A 134 -10.34 9.25 4.20
CA LYS A 134 -9.77 10.44 3.55
C LYS A 134 -9.67 10.30 2.03
N ASP A 135 -9.36 9.10 1.54
CA ASP A 135 -9.24 8.84 0.10
C ASP A 135 -9.58 7.40 -0.30
N GLU A 136 -10.84 7.18 -0.71
CA GLU A 136 -11.31 5.90 -1.28
C GLU A 136 -10.77 5.60 -2.69
N ALA A 137 -10.09 6.55 -3.34
CA ALA A 137 -9.39 6.33 -4.60
C ALA A 137 -7.93 5.90 -4.39
N SER A 138 -7.43 5.86 -3.15
CA SER A 138 -6.08 5.40 -2.83
C SER A 138 -6.01 3.87 -2.78
N PHE A 139 -5.33 3.26 -3.76
CA PHE A 139 -5.08 1.82 -3.76
C PHE A 139 -4.32 1.38 -2.49
N ALA A 140 -3.42 2.23 -1.98
CA ALA A 140 -2.61 1.96 -0.79
C ALA A 140 -3.47 1.95 0.48
N ALA A 141 -4.43 2.87 0.61
CA ALA A 141 -5.38 2.87 1.72
C ALA A 141 -6.22 1.57 1.72
N HIS A 142 -6.75 1.16 0.56
CA HIS A 142 -7.46 -0.11 0.42
C HIS A 142 -6.59 -1.33 0.80
N LYS A 143 -5.34 -1.38 0.30
CA LYS A 143 -4.38 -2.45 0.60
C LYS A 143 -4.09 -2.56 2.10
N TRP A 144 -3.70 -1.45 2.73
CA TRP A 144 -3.32 -1.45 4.14
C TRP A 144 -4.52 -1.69 5.06
N PHE A 145 -5.71 -1.21 4.69
CA PHE A 145 -6.94 -1.57 5.40
C PHE A 145 -7.19 -3.09 5.38
N ALA A 146 -7.08 -3.73 4.22
CA ALA A 146 -7.26 -5.18 4.09
C ALA A 146 -6.23 -5.97 4.91
N ILE A 147 -4.94 -5.56 4.88
CA ILE A 147 -3.87 -6.19 5.66
C ILE A 147 -4.13 -6.05 7.16
N CYS A 148 -4.36 -4.83 7.64
CA CYS A 148 -4.58 -4.60 9.08
C CYS A 148 -5.87 -5.25 9.58
N LEU A 149 -6.91 -5.35 8.75
CA LEU A 149 -8.15 -6.05 9.08
C LEU A 149 -7.92 -7.57 9.19
N SER A 150 -7.02 -8.13 8.38
CA SER A 150 -6.58 -9.52 8.53
C SER A 150 -5.83 -9.74 9.85
N ASP A 151 -4.91 -8.84 10.19
CA ASP A 151 -4.06 -8.95 11.38
C ASP A 151 -4.87 -8.88 12.69
N VAL A 152 -5.89 -8.02 12.80
CA VAL A 152 -6.77 -8.00 13.99
C VAL A 152 -7.58 -9.30 14.14
N GLY A 153 -7.83 -10.01 13.04
CA GLY A 153 -8.57 -11.28 13.04
C GLY A 153 -7.93 -12.36 13.91
N ASP A 154 -6.62 -12.27 14.17
CA ASP A 154 -5.90 -13.17 15.08
C ASP A 154 -6.29 -12.98 16.55
N TYR A 155 -6.89 -11.84 16.91
CA TYR A 155 -7.35 -11.52 18.25
C TYR A 155 -8.87 -11.63 18.44
N GLU A 156 -9.65 -11.61 17.35
CA GLU A 156 -11.13 -11.60 17.38
C GLU A 156 -11.77 -12.99 17.23
N GLY A 157 -10.94 -14.00 16.96
CA GLY A 157 -11.36 -15.39 16.85
C GLY A 157 -11.93 -15.75 15.48
N ILE A 158 -12.12 -17.05 15.26
CA ILE A 158 -12.35 -17.61 13.92
C ILE A 158 -13.63 -17.10 13.24
N LYS A 159 -14.69 -16.82 14.00
CA LYS A 159 -15.96 -16.34 13.43
C LYS A 159 -15.80 -14.95 12.82
N VAL A 160 -15.18 -14.03 13.56
CA VAL A 160 -14.96 -12.65 13.09
C VAL A 160 -13.93 -12.64 11.97
N LYS A 161 -12.85 -13.42 12.09
CA LYS A 161 -11.85 -13.58 11.02
C LYS A 161 -12.47 -14.07 9.71
N LEU A 162 -13.34 -15.08 9.78
CA LEU A 162 -14.10 -15.53 8.61
C LEU A 162 -15.02 -14.40 8.10
N GLY A 163 -15.78 -13.75 8.99
CA GLY A 163 -16.63 -12.57 8.71
C GLY A 163 -15.92 -11.51 7.86
N ASN A 164 -14.73 -11.11 8.31
CA ASN A 164 -13.94 -10.05 7.70
C ASN A 164 -13.30 -10.47 6.37
N SER A 165 -13.20 -11.77 6.06
CA SER A 165 -12.51 -12.25 4.85
C SER A 165 -13.10 -11.71 3.55
N TYR A 166 -14.42 -11.47 3.49
CA TYR A 166 -15.07 -10.85 2.32
C TYR A 166 -14.74 -9.37 2.20
N ILE A 167 -14.72 -8.65 3.34
CA ILE A 167 -14.35 -7.25 3.37
C ILE A 167 -12.91 -7.13 2.86
N ILE A 168 -12.00 -7.95 3.38
CA ILE A 168 -10.60 -8.03 2.94
C ILE A 168 -10.52 -8.25 1.42
N ARG A 169 -11.24 -9.23 0.89
CA ARG A 169 -11.28 -9.51 -0.55
C ARG A 169 -11.74 -8.30 -1.37
N ASN A 170 -12.86 -7.67 -1.00
CA ASN A 170 -13.41 -6.51 -1.73
C ASN A 170 -12.42 -5.35 -1.76
N HIS A 171 -11.73 -5.07 -0.64
CA HIS A 171 -10.73 -4.01 -0.61
C HIS A 171 -9.48 -4.36 -1.43
N LEU A 172 -9.06 -5.64 -1.48
CA LEU A 172 -7.95 -6.07 -2.33
C LEU A 172 -8.31 -5.98 -3.82
N GLU A 173 -9.50 -6.43 -4.21
CA GLU A 173 -10.01 -6.29 -5.59
C GLU A 173 -10.03 -4.81 -5.98
N ARG A 174 -10.55 -3.94 -5.12
CA ARG A 174 -10.55 -2.48 -5.34
C ARG A 174 -9.13 -1.89 -5.42
N ALA A 175 -8.20 -2.34 -4.60
CA ALA A 175 -6.80 -1.91 -4.68
C ALA A 175 -6.17 -2.30 -6.03
N ILE A 176 -6.45 -3.50 -6.54
CA ILE A 176 -5.96 -3.98 -7.84
C ILE A 176 -6.61 -3.21 -9.00
N GLU A 177 -7.89 -2.87 -8.91
CA GLU A 177 -8.55 -2.00 -9.90
C GLU A 177 -7.88 -0.62 -9.98
N LEU A 178 -7.59 -0.02 -8.83
CA LEU A 178 -6.98 1.30 -8.73
C LEU A 178 -5.50 1.30 -9.13
N ASN A 179 -4.77 0.23 -8.79
CA ASN A 179 -3.38 0.03 -9.20
C ASN A 179 -3.12 -1.44 -9.58
N PRO A 180 -3.28 -1.80 -10.86
CA PRO A 180 -3.05 -3.18 -11.33
C PRO A 180 -1.58 -3.58 -11.35
N LYS A 181 -0.66 -2.67 -10.99
CA LYS A 181 0.78 -2.93 -10.88
C LYS A 181 1.24 -3.18 -9.44
N ASP A 182 0.34 -3.21 -8.47
CA ASP A 182 0.70 -3.56 -7.10
C ASP A 182 0.75 -5.08 -6.90
N ALA A 183 1.95 -5.67 -7.07
CA ALA A 183 2.15 -7.11 -6.92
C ALA A 183 1.76 -7.62 -5.52
N THR A 184 1.90 -6.80 -4.47
CA THR A 184 1.52 -7.17 -3.09
C THR A 184 0.02 -7.43 -2.97
N SER A 185 -0.85 -6.53 -3.41
CA SER A 185 -2.30 -6.73 -3.37
C SER A 185 -2.74 -7.96 -4.17
N ILE A 186 -2.14 -8.16 -5.35
CA ILE A 186 -2.41 -9.33 -6.20
C ILE A 186 -2.01 -10.62 -5.47
N HIS A 187 -0.83 -10.65 -4.86
CA HIS A 187 -0.36 -11.79 -4.08
C HIS A 187 -1.27 -12.10 -2.90
N ILE A 188 -1.69 -11.09 -2.12
CA ILE A 188 -2.57 -11.31 -0.97
C ILE A 188 -3.92 -11.89 -1.43
N LEU A 189 -4.45 -11.44 -2.56
CA LEU A 189 -5.68 -12.01 -3.13
C LEU A 189 -5.49 -13.46 -3.58
N GLY A 190 -4.32 -13.80 -4.15
CA GLY A 190 -3.95 -15.20 -4.43
C GLY A 190 -3.86 -16.05 -3.16
N TYR A 191 -3.30 -15.50 -2.08
CA TYR A 191 -3.23 -16.17 -0.78
C TYR A 191 -4.63 -16.41 -0.19
N TRP A 192 -5.53 -15.43 -0.33
CA TRP A 192 -6.93 -15.59 0.03
C TRP A 192 -7.55 -16.76 -0.73
N CYS A 193 -7.42 -16.81 -2.06
CA CYS A 193 -7.94 -17.92 -2.87
C CYS A 193 -7.37 -19.28 -2.43
N PHE A 194 -6.06 -19.36 -2.20
CA PHE A 194 -5.40 -20.58 -1.75
C PHE A 194 -5.95 -21.05 -0.40
N ALA A 195 -6.08 -20.14 0.58
CA ALA A 195 -6.57 -20.46 1.91
C ALA A 195 -8.02 -20.97 1.87
N PHE A 196 -8.88 -20.35 1.04
CA PHE A 196 -10.27 -20.78 0.88
C PHE A 196 -10.42 -22.10 0.12
N ALA A 197 -9.55 -22.38 -0.85
CA ALA A 197 -9.47 -23.69 -1.51
C ALA A 197 -9.05 -24.80 -0.53
N GLU A 198 -8.13 -24.49 0.40
CA GLU A 198 -7.61 -25.43 1.39
C GLU A 198 -8.55 -25.69 2.58
N LEU A 199 -9.55 -24.81 2.83
CA LEU A 199 -10.44 -24.95 3.99
C LEU A 199 -11.02 -26.35 4.12
N ALA A 200 -10.80 -26.95 5.29
CA ALA A 200 -11.34 -28.26 5.61
C ALA A 200 -12.87 -28.23 5.61
N TRP A 201 -13.51 -29.36 5.29
CA TRP A 201 -14.97 -29.45 5.17
C TRP A 201 -15.73 -28.92 6.41
N TYR A 202 -15.17 -29.07 7.61
CA TYR A 202 -15.79 -28.58 8.85
C TYR A 202 -15.67 -27.06 9.02
N GLN A 203 -14.57 -26.45 8.55
CA GLN A 203 -14.42 -24.99 8.53
C GLN A 203 -15.40 -24.36 7.53
N ARG A 204 -15.67 -25.03 6.39
CA ARG A 204 -16.71 -24.61 5.44
C ARG A 204 -18.10 -24.60 6.06
N LYS A 205 -18.42 -25.54 6.97
CA LYS A 205 -19.70 -25.53 7.70
C LYS A 205 -19.82 -24.33 8.63
N VAL A 206 -18.75 -23.96 9.33
CA VAL A 206 -18.74 -22.75 10.17
C VAL A 206 -18.95 -21.49 9.32
N ALA A 207 -18.28 -21.40 8.17
CA ALA A 207 -18.50 -20.31 7.22
C ALA A 207 -19.94 -20.29 6.67
N ALA A 208 -20.55 -21.44 6.36
CA ALA A 208 -21.93 -21.51 5.89
C ALA A 208 -22.95 -20.96 6.90
N VAL A 209 -22.70 -21.14 8.21
CA VAL A 209 -23.55 -20.57 9.29
C VAL A 209 -23.47 -19.04 9.31
N ILE A 210 -22.33 -18.46 8.94
CA ILE A 210 -22.14 -17.01 8.91
C ILE A 210 -22.69 -16.40 7.61
N PHE A 211 -22.54 -17.10 6.47
CA PHE A 211 -22.69 -16.51 5.14
C PHE A 211 -23.85 -17.04 4.29
N ALA A 212 -24.67 -17.95 4.83
CA ALA A 212 -25.63 -18.78 4.09
C ALA A 212 -24.98 -19.73 3.05
N SER A 213 -23.97 -19.29 2.29
CA SER A 213 -23.07 -20.10 1.48
C SER A 213 -21.61 -19.73 1.79
N PRO A 214 -20.73 -20.69 2.11
CA PRO A 214 -19.34 -20.39 2.40
C PRO A 214 -18.63 -19.88 1.14
N PRO A 215 -17.71 -18.90 1.26
CA PRO A 215 -16.90 -18.47 0.14
C PRO A 215 -16.10 -19.67 -0.39
N THR A 216 -16.14 -19.82 -1.70
CA THR A 216 -15.37 -20.83 -2.41
C THR A 216 -14.33 -20.15 -3.28
N ALA A 217 -13.14 -20.72 -3.30
CA ALA A 217 -12.11 -20.40 -4.26
C ALA A 217 -11.43 -21.70 -4.71
N THR A 218 -10.70 -21.66 -5.81
CA THR A 218 -9.95 -22.81 -6.32
C THR A 218 -8.46 -22.57 -6.34
N TYR A 219 -7.68 -23.65 -6.45
CA TYR A 219 -6.23 -23.55 -6.59
C TYR A 219 -5.83 -22.93 -7.94
N GLU A 220 -6.66 -23.06 -8.98
CA GLU A 220 -6.46 -22.41 -10.28
C GLU A 220 -6.60 -20.88 -10.18
N GLU A 221 -7.59 -20.39 -9.42
CA GLU A 221 -7.73 -18.94 -9.15
C GLU A 221 -6.52 -18.41 -8.38
N ALA A 222 -6.10 -19.13 -7.33
CA ALA A 222 -4.90 -18.77 -6.57
C ALA A 222 -3.66 -18.72 -7.46
N LEU A 223 -3.48 -19.73 -8.32
CA LEU A 223 -2.37 -19.80 -9.26
C LEU A 223 -2.36 -18.60 -10.22
N ALA A 224 -3.51 -18.23 -10.76
CA ALA A 224 -3.64 -17.09 -11.68
C ALA A 224 -3.18 -15.79 -11.02
N PHE A 225 -3.59 -15.54 -9.78
CA PHE A 225 -3.15 -14.36 -9.03
C PHE A 225 -1.65 -14.39 -8.72
N PHE A 226 -1.11 -15.50 -8.21
CA PHE A 226 0.33 -15.58 -7.91
C PHE A 226 1.20 -15.42 -9.16
N LEU A 227 0.79 -15.97 -10.31
CA LEU A 227 1.47 -15.77 -11.58
C LEU A 227 1.36 -14.31 -12.03
N LYS A 228 0.20 -13.67 -11.83
CA LYS A 228 0.03 -12.27 -12.18
C LYS A 228 0.91 -11.34 -11.33
N ALA A 229 1.03 -11.62 -10.02
CA ALA A 229 1.93 -10.88 -9.15
C ALA A 229 3.38 -10.97 -9.64
N GLU A 230 3.81 -12.18 -10.03
CA GLU A 230 5.15 -12.43 -10.58
C GLU A 230 5.37 -11.80 -11.97
N GLU A 231 4.32 -11.69 -12.79
CA GLU A 231 4.37 -11.00 -14.09
C GLU A 231 4.54 -9.49 -13.91
N VAL A 232 3.84 -8.92 -12.92
CA VAL A 232 3.82 -7.49 -12.63
C VAL A 232 5.14 -7.00 -12.02
N ASP A 233 5.69 -7.75 -11.07
CA ASP A 233 6.96 -7.46 -10.42
C ASP A 233 7.75 -8.75 -10.23
N PRO A 234 8.63 -9.14 -11.17
CA PRO A 234 9.35 -10.40 -11.11
C PRO A 234 10.27 -10.49 -9.89
N ASN A 235 10.23 -11.63 -9.19
CA ASN A 235 11.08 -11.93 -8.03
C ASN A 235 10.95 -10.90 -6.89
N PHE A 236 9.79 -10.23 -6.76
CA PHE A 236 9.56 -9.21 -5.74
C PHE A 236 9.43 -9.76 -4.32
N TYR A 237 8.95 -11.00 -4.17
CA TYR A 237 8.62 -11.56 -2.86
C TYR A 237 8.81 -13.08 -2.82
N SER A 238 9.69 -13.54 -1.93
CA SER A 238 10.02 -14.96 -1.76
C SER A 238 8.79 -15.82 -1.46
N LYS A 239 7.85 -15.31 -0.66
CA LYS A 239 6.60 -16.00 -0.33
C LYS A 239 5.73 -16.24 -1.56
N ASN A 240 5.73 -15.35 -2.55
CA ASN A 240 5.01 -15.55 -3.81
C ASN A 240 5.53 -16.79 -4.55
N LEU A 241 6.85 -16.93 -4.66
CA LEU A 241 7.50 -18.09 -5.29
C LEU A 241 7.16 -19.39 -4.57
N LEU A 242 7.18 -19.37 -3.23
CA LEU A 242 6.80 -20.52 -2.42
C LEU A 242 5.33 -20.90 -2.66
N MET A 243 4.43 -19.92 -2.68
CA MET A 243 3.00 -20.15 -2.90
C MET A 243 2.72 -20.66 -4.31
N LEU A 244 3.44 -20.20 -5.34
CA LEU A 244 3.41 -20.80 -6.67
C LEU A 244 3.77 -22.29 -6.61
N GLY A 245 4.87 -22.62 -5.96
CA GLY A 245 5.30 -24.01 -5.74
C GLY A 245 4.23 -24.87 -5.06
N LYS A 246 3.68 -24.40 -3.94
CA LYS A 246 2.62 -25.08 -3.19
C LYS A 246 1.34 -25.25 -4.00
N THR A 247 0.95 -24.22 -4.76
CA THR A 247 -0.26 -24.28 -5.59
C THR A 247 -0.12 -25.32 -6.70
N TYR A 248 1.04 -25.39 -7.35
CA TYR A 248 1.32 -26.46 -8.32
C TYR A 248 1.33 -27.85 -7.69
N MET A 249 1.79 -28.01 -6.44
CA MET A 249 1.66 -29.29 -5.73
C MET A 249 0.19 -29.68 -5.54
N MET A 250 -0.67 -28.74 -5.15
CA MET A 250 -2.10 -29.01 -4.98
C MET A 250 -2.79 -29.35 -6.31
N LEU A 251 -2.30 -28.80 -7.43
CA LEU A 251 -2.73 -29.12 -8.78
C LEU A 251 -2.03 -30.36 -9.37
N SER A 252 -1.24 -31.08 -8.57
CA SER A 252 -0.48 -32.28 -8.98
C SER A 252 0.51 -32.06 -10.15
N ASP A 253 0.93 -30.82 -10.40
CA ASP A 253 1.96 -30.50 -11.40
C ASP A 253 3.34 -30.46 -10.74
N VAL A 254 3.96 -31.64 -10.65
CA VAL A 254 5.24 -31.83 -9.95
C VAL A 254 6.38 -31.06 -10.62
N GLN A 255 6.36 -30.93 -11.95
CA GLN A 255 7.43 -30.25 -12.69
C GLN A 255 7.45 -28.75 -12.38
N ARG A 256 6.29 -28.08 -12.49
CA ARG A 256 6.18 -26.65 -12.16
C ARG A 256 6.32 -26.41 -10.66
N ALA A 257 5.80 -27.30 -9.81
CA ALA A 257 6.03 -27.21 -8.37
C ALA A 257 7.53 -27.20 -8.03
N THR A 258 8.30 -28.13 -8.62
CA THR A 258 9.75 -28.23 -8.40
C THR A 258 10.49 -26.98 -8.88
N LEU A 259 10.10 -26.44 -10.04
CA LEU A 259 10.67 -25.20 -10.57
C LEU A 259 10.49 -24.03 -9.60
N TRP A 260 9.27 -23.78 -9.13
CA TRP A 260 8.98 -22.62 -8.28
C TRP A 260 9.52 -22.77 -6.86
N LEU A 261 9.46 -23.98 -6.28
CA LEU A 261 10.10 -24.24 -4.99
C LEU A 261 11.62 -24.11 -5.05
N THR A 262 12.23 -24.48 -6.18
CA THR A 262 13.67 -24.25 -6.40
C THR A 262 14.00 -22.76 -6.41
N LYS A 263 13.21 -21.95 -7.13
CA LYS A 263 13.36 -20.49 -7.09
C LYS A 263 13.18 -19.91 -5.68
N ALA A 264 12.17 -20.39 -4.93
CA ALA A 264 11.92 -19.95 -3.55
C ALA A 264 13.08 -20.32 -2.61
N ARG A 265 13.69 -21.51 -2.78
CA ARG A 265 14.89 -21.92 -2.04
C ARG A 265 16.08 -21.02 -2.37
N ASP A 266 16.28 -20.69 -3.65
CA ASP A 266 17.46 -19.94 -4.11
C ASP A 266 17.30 -18.42 -3.94
N TYR A 267 16.15 -17.96 -3.43
CA TYR A 267 15.90 -16.56 -3.13
C TYR A 267 16.83 -16.03 -2.01
N PRO A 268 17.38 -14.80 -2.12
CA PRO A 268 18.24 -14.23 -1.07
C PRO A 268 17.52 -14.13 0.28
N ALA A 269 18.02 -14.85 1.29
CA ALA A 269 17.41 -14.91 2.62
C ALA A 269 17.80 -13.69 3.50
N VAL A 270 17.25 -12.52 3.20
CA VAL A 270 17.55 -11.26 3.91
C VAL A 270 16.71 -11.12 5.18
N THR A 271 15.39 -11.32 5.07
CA THR A 271 14.46 -11.20 6.19
C THR A 271 14.28 -12.54 6.93
N GLU A 272 13.72 -12.50 8.15
CA GLU A 272 13.33 -13.73 8.85
C GLU A 272 12.26 -14.53 8.09
N GLU A 273 11.38 -13.85 7.36
CA GLU A 273 10.40 -14.51 6.49
C GLU A 273 11.09 -15.24 5.34
N ASP A 274 12.07 -14.63 4.69
CA ASP A 274 12.81 -15.29 3.60
C ASP A 274 13.53 -16.56 4.10
N LYS A 275 14.06 -16.53 5.32
CA LYS A 275 14.67 -17.72 5.96
C LYS A 275 13.64 -18.82 6.21
N GLN A 276 12.43 -18.46 6.63
CA GLN A 276 11.33 -19.43 6.79
C GLN A 276 10.89 -20.01 5.44
N VAL A 277 10.77 -19.17 4.42
CA VAL A 277 10.45 -19.57 3.04
C VAL A 277 11.49 -20.54 2.50
N HIS A 278 12.77 -20.23 2.65
CA HIS A 278 13.89 -21.10 2.24
C HIS A 278 13.78 -22.49 2.88
N LYS A 279 13.53 -22.53 4.20
CA LYS A 279 13.38 -23.78 4.94
C LYS A 279 12.17 -24.59 4.46
N GLU A 280 11.01 -23.95 4.32
CA GLU A 280 9.77 -24.61 3.86
C GLU A 280 9.96 -25.15 2.43
N ALA A 281 10.57 -24.38 1.54
CA ALA A 281 10.87 -24.82 0.17
C ALA A 281 11.78 -26.05 0.14
N LEU A 282 12.83 -26.09 0.95
CA LEU A 282 13.71 -27.25 1.07
C LEU A 282 12.97 -28.51 1.54
N GLU A 283 12.08 -28.36 2.53
CA GLU A 283 11.29 -29.48 3.04
C GLU A 283 10.31 -30.02 2.01
N LEU A 284 9.65 -29.13 1.25
CA LEU A 284 8.72 -29.51 0.18
C LEU A 284 9.46 -30.18 -1.00
N LEU A 285 10.62 -29.67 -1.41
CA LEU A 285 11.45 -30.31 -2.44
C LEU A 285 11.89 -31.72 -2.05
N LYS A 286 12.22 -31.95 -0.77
CA LYS A 286 12.52 -33.31 -0.28
C LYS A 286 11.32 -34.25 -0.36
N LYS A 287 10.09 -33.74 -0.20
CA LYS A 287 8.87 -34.53 -0.31
C LYS A 287 8.56 -34.91 -1.77
N LEU A 288 8.84 -34.03 -2.72
CA LEU A 288 8.61 -34.29 -4.16
C LEU A 288 9.59 -35.29 -4.78
N ASN A 289 10.78 -35.43 -4.19
CA ASN A 289 11.82 -36.35 -4.66
C ASN A 289 11.76 -37.75 -4.00
N ARG A 290 10.75 -38.02 -3.16
CA ARG A 290 10.51 -39.33 -2.52
C ARG A 290 9.43 -40.08 -3.27
#